data_AF-A0A316KCI8-F1
#
_entry.id   AF-A0A316KCI8-F1
#
_cell.length_a   1.000
_cell.length_b   1.000
_cell.length_c   1.000
_cell.angle_alpha   90.00
_cell.angle_beta   90.00
_cell.angle_gamma   90.00
#
_symmetry.space_group_name_H-M   'P 1'
#
loop_
_entity.id
_entity.type
_entity.pdbx_description
1 polymer ?
#
loop_
_entity_poly.entity_id
_entity_poly.type
_entity_poly.pdbx_seq_one_letter_code
_entity_poly.pdbx_strand_id
1 'polypeptide(L)'
;MFESLTCIDNANFDQVRHEFRRFITKMDKRNNLSFKRTPKQFDYANDRYWDIIDFLDCLDLKRRIEIKARERLKESIRQLIVFKFVNEDDGLSGISIAALNKARIEAYWHLSLYCDFYLHKLPIQ
;
A
#
# COMPACT_ATOMS: atom_id res chain seq x y z
N MET A 1 13.58 10.34 -15.54
CA MET A 1 14.34 9.41 -14.68
C MET A 1 13.82 9.64 -13.27
N PHE A 2 13.31 8.62 -12.56
CA PHE A 2 12.79 8.82 -11.20
C PHE A 2 13.97 9.04 -10.27
N GLU A 3 14.24 10.30 -9.93
CA GLU A 3 15.28 10.66 -8.96
C GLU A 3 14.64 10.87 -7.59
N SER A 4 13.97 9.83 -7.11
CA SER A 4 13.57 9.74 -5.71
C SER A 4 14.28 8.58 -5.04
N LEU A 5 14.80 8.83 -3.84
CA LEU A 5 15.51 7.85 -3.03
C LEU A 5 14.88 7.82 -1.64
N THR A 6 14.41 6.65 -1.24
CA THR A 6 13.85 6.42 0.09
C THR A 6 14.74 5.46 0.85
N CYS A 7 15.22 5.89 2.01
CA CYS A 7 15.87 5.03 2.99
C CYS A 7 14.84 4.55 4.00
N ILE A 8 14.78 3.24 4.21
CA ILE A 8 13.87 2.60 5.17
C ILE A 8 14.63 1.95 6.32
N ASP A 9 14.06 2.01 7.52
CA ASP A 9 14.58 1.33 8.69
C ASP A 9 14.04 -0.11 8.76
N ASN A 10 14.82 -1.06 8.27
CA ASN A 10 14.43 -2.47 8.26
C ASN A 10 14.15 -3.03 9.67
N ALA A 11 14.71 -2.46 10.75
CA ALA A 11 14.43 -2.92 12.10
C ALA A 11 12.97 -2.68 12.51
N ASN A 12 12.33 -1.66 11.93
CA ASN A 12 10.93 -1.31 12.17
C ASN A 12 9.95 -1.97 11.17
N PHE A 13 10.46 -2.78 10.24
CA PHE A 13 9.61 -3.43 9.24
C PHE A 13 8.64 -4.45 9.84
N ASP A 14 9.03 -5.14 10.91
CA ASP A 14 8.15 -6.10 11.61
C ASP A 14 6.92 -5.41 12.23
N GLN A 15 7.07 -4.17 12.71
CA GLN A 15 5.96 -3.39 13.23
C GLN A 15 4.97 -3.01 12.11
N VAL A 16 5.47 -2.63 10.94
CA VAL A 16 4.62 -2.37 9.75
C VAL A 16 3.87 -3.63 9.36
N ARG A 17 4.56 -4.78 9.31
CA ARG A 17 3.94 -6.08 9.02
C ARG A 17 2.85 -6.43 10.03
N HIS A 18 3.08 -6.16 11.31
CA HIS A 18 2.09 -6.38 12.37
C HIS A 18 0.84 -5.51 12.18
N GLU A 19 1.00 -4.21 11.99
CA GLU A 19 -0.14 -3.30 11.80
C GLU A 19 -0.90 -3.58 10.48
N PHE A 20 -0.19 -4.03 9.45
CA PHE A 20 -0.79 -4.44 8.18
C PHE A 20 -1.71 -5.65 8.34
N ARG A 21 -1.27 -6.68 9.07
CA ARG A 21 -2.09 -7.85 9.41
C ARG A 21 -3.31 -7.48 10.24
N ARG A 22 -3.14 -6.57 11.21
CA ARG A 22 -4.26 -6.05 12.01
C ARG A 22 -5.26 -5.34 11.11
N PHE A 23 -4.79 -4.47 10.21
CA PHE A 23 -5.63 -3.77 9.26
C PHE A 23 -6.46 -4.73 8.41
N ILE A 24 -5.83 -5.75 7.83
CA ILE A 24 -6.53 -6.80 7.07
C ILE A 24 -7.57 -7.53 7.88
N THR A 25 -7.22 -7.94 9.10
CA THR A 25 -8.14 -8.64 9.98
C THR A 25 -9.37 -7.78 10.28
N LYS A 26 -9.22 -6.45 10.37
CA LYS A 26 -10.35 -5.52 10.59
C LYS A 26 -11.17 -5.24 9.34
N MET A 27 -10.59 -5.44 8.16
CA MET A 27 -11.29 -5.37 6.88
C MET A 27 -12.19 -6.59 6.59
N ASP A 28 -12.20 -7.59 7.49
CA ASP A 28 -13.22 -8.64 7.57
C ASP A 28 -13.43 -9.41 6.25
N LYS A 29 -12.34 -9.89 5.66
CA LYS A 29 -12.31 -10.68 4.41
C LYS A 29 -13.16 -10.08 3.29
N ARG A 30 -13.26 -8.75 3.19
CA ARG A 30 -13.85 -8.12 2.01
C ARG A 30 -13.03 -8.54 0.80
N ASN A 31 -13.63 -9.36 -0.05
CA ASN A 31 -13.00 -9.84 -1.29
C ASN A 31 -12.84 -8.74 -2.34
N ASN A 32 -13.55 -7.61 -2.18
CA ASN A 32 -13.48 -6.44 -3.05
C ASN A 32 -13.15 -5.19 -2.23
N LEU A 33 -12.02 -4.56 -2.53
CA LEU A 33 -11.69 -3.21 -2.07
C LEU A 33 -12.37 -2.20 -3.00
N SER A 34 -13.16 -1.29 -2.43
CA SER A 34 -13.67 -0.12 -3.15
C SER A 34 -12.79 1.09 -2.83
N PHE A 35 -12.52 1.90 -3.85
CA PHE A 35 -11.73 3.12 -3.72
C PHE A 35 -12.61 4.35 -3.99
N LYS A 36 -12.40 5.41 -3.22
CA LYS A 36 -13.05 6.72 -3.42
C LYS A 36 -12.52 7.44 -4.66
N ARG A 37 -11.25 7.18 -5.01
CA ARG A 37 -10.55 7.66 -6.20
C ARG A 37 -9.38 6.71 -6.51
N THR A 38 -8.81 6.82 -7.69
CA THR A 38 -7.58 6.09 -8.04
C THR A 38 -6.41 6.61 -7.18
N PRO A 39 -5.60 5.71 -6.57
CA PRO A 39 -4.38 6.10 -5.87
C PRO A 39 -3.37 6.76 -6.81
N LYS A 40 -2.52 7.63 -6.27
CA LYS A 40 -1.32 8.11 -6.96
C LYS A 40 -0.48 6.92 -7.38
N GLN A 41 -0.01 6.95 -8.62
CA GLN A 41 0.64 5.80 -9.24
C GLN A 41 1.86 6.24 -10.05
N PHE A 42 2.80 5.32 -10.21
CA PHE A 42 3.87 5.43 -11.18
C PHE A 42 4.08 4.08 -11.86
N ASP A 43 4.62 4.11 -13.08
CA ASP A 43 4.93 2.92 -13.85
C ASP A 43 6.46 2.73 -13.89
N TYR A 44 6.94 1.52 -13.60
CA TYR A 44 8.35 1.14 -13.64
C TYR A 44 8.48 -0.27 -14.19
N ALA A 45 9.39 -0.48 -15.16
CA ALA A 45 9.67 -1.81 -15.75
C ALA A 45 8.42 -2.57 -16.25
N ASN A 46 7.46 -1.86 -16.87
CA ASN A 46 6.14 -2.34 -17.32
C ASN A 46 5.15 -2.69 -16.20
N ASP A 47 5.50 -2.37 -14.96
CA ASP A 47 4.70 -2.62 -13.78
C ASP A 47 4.15 -1.32 -13.22
N ARG A 48 2.92 -1.36 -12.73
CA ARG A 48 2.28 -0.23 -12.08
C ARG A 48 2.40 -0.36 -10.57
N TYR A 49 2.75 0.73 -9.92
CA TYR A 49 2.88 0.84 -8.49
C TYR A 49 2.02 1.97 -7.97
N TRP A 50 1.39 1.75 -6.83
CA TRP A 50 0.65 2.77 -6.09
C TRP A 50 1.48 3.27 -4.93
N ASP A 51 1.36 4.57 -4.64
CA ASP A 51 1.83 5.10 -3.37
C ASP A 51 1.07 4.42 -2.23
N ILE A 52 1.78 3.85 -1.25
CA ILE A 52 1.14 3.03 -0.22
C ILE A 52 0.25 3.86 0.72
N ILE A 53 0.64 5.10 1.02
CA ILE A 53 -0.14 5.99 1.90
C ILE A 53 -1.38 6.48 1.17
N ASP A 54 -1.22 6.93 -0.08
CA ASP A 54 -2.34 7.37 -0.91
C ASP A 54 -3.32 6.22 -1.20
N PHE A 55 -2.81 5.01 -1.44
CA PHE A 55 -3.61 3.80 -1.56
C PHE A 55 -4.50 3.58 -0.34
N LEU A 56 -3.92 3.65 0.87
CA LEU A 56 -4.67 3.48 2.11
C LEU A 56 -5.73 4.57 2.29
N ASP A 57 -5.40 5.83 1.96
CA ASP A 57 -6.34 6.95 2.05
C ASP A 57 -7.49 6.87 1.05
N CYS A 58 -7.26 6.26 -0.11
CA CYS A 58 -8.27 6.04 -1.14
C CYS A 58 -9.26 4.93 -0.78
N LEU A 59 -8.96 4.03 0.15
CA LEU A 59 -9.87 2.95 0.55
C LEU A 59 -11.18 3.51 1.12
N ASP A 60 -12.31 3.02 0.59
CA ASP A 60 -13.65 3.38 1.09
C ASP A 60 -14.00 2.57 2.34
N LEU A 61 -13.46 3.04 3.47
CA LEU A 61 -13.69 2.48 4.79
C LEU A 61 -14.89 3.17 5.44
N LYS A 62 -15.84 2.37 5.93
CA LYS A 62 -17.08 2.86 6.56
C LYS A 62 -17.07 2.67 8.08
N ARG A 63 -16.35 1.66 8.58
CA ARG A 63 -16.37 1.33 10.01
C ARG A 63 -15.26 2.09 10.73
N ARG A 64 -15.57 2.69 11.89
CA ARG A 64 -14.59 3.41 12.73
C ARG A 64 -13.37 2.55 13.09
N ILE A 65 -13.55 1.25 13.26
CA ILE A 65 -12.45 0.32 13.57
C ILE A 65 -11.48 0.14 12.39
N GLU A 66 -11.99 0.12 11.15
CA GLU A 66 -11.19 0.03 9.93
C GLU A 66 -10.37 1.31 9.74
N ILE A 67 -11.02 2.47 9.92
CA ILE A 67 -10.39 3.79 9.82
C ILE A 67 -9.26 3.91 10.86
N LYS A 68 -9.50 3.50 12.11
CA LYS A 68 -8.47 3.53 13.16
C LYS A 68 -7.30 2.59 12.85
N ALA A 69 -7.56 1.42 12.28
CA ALA A 69 -6.52 0.49 11.88
C ALA A 69 -5.69 1.04 10.70
N ARG A 70 -6.33 1.69 9.72
CA ARG A 70 -5.66 2.40 8.64
C ARG A 70 -4.71 3.47 9.16
N GLU A 71 -5.17 4.35 10.05
CA GLU A 71 -4.30 5.43 10.57
C GLU A 71 -3.08 4.88 11.32
N ARG A 72 -3.23 3.79 12.07
CA ARG A 72 -2.09 3.11 12.73
C ARG A 72 -1.09 2.54 11.73
N LEU A 73 -1.59 1.88 10.68
CA LEU A 73 -0.74 1.37 9.61
C LEU A 73 0.01 2.50 8.91
N LYS A 74 -0.68 3.59 8.55
CA LYS A 74 -0.05 4.77 7.94
C LYS A 74 1.06 5.33 8.82
N GLU A 75 0.80 5.46 10.12
CA GLU A 75 1.79 5.95 11.08
C GLU A 75 3.01 5.03 11.14
N SER A 76 2.81 3.72 11.21
CA SER A 76 3.91 2.75 11.19
C SER A 76 4.73 2.82 9.90
N ILE A 77 4.10 3.04 8.74
CA ILE A 77 4.79 3.21 7.46
C ILE A 77 5.61 4.51 7.44
N ARG A 78 5.08 5.61 8.00
CA ARG A 78 5.85 6.86 8.09
C ARG A 78 7.09 6.70 8.96
N GLN A 79 6.96 5.99 10.07
CA GLN A 79 8.08 5.68 10.97
C GLN A 79 9.13 4.76 10.32
N LEU A 80 8.74 4.00 9.29
CA LEU A 80 9.67 3.18 8.51
C LEU A 80 10.60 4.04 7.64
N ILE A 81 10.16 5.22 7.21
CA ILE A 81 10.94 6.09 6.32
C ILE A 81 11.91 6.92 7.15
N VAL A 82 13.20 6.60 7.05
CA VAL A 82 14.27 7.35 7.71
C VAL A 82 14.55 8.64 6.96
N PHE A 83 14.57 8.54 5.62
CA PHE A 83 14.92 9.65 4.75
C PHE A 83 14.26 9.49 3.38
N LYS A 84 13.77 10.59 2.82
CA LYS A 84 13.28 10.66 1.44
C LYS A 84 13.94 11.85 0.75
N PHE A 85 14.67 11.58 -0.33
CA PHE A 85 15.12 12.59 -1.29
C PHE A 85 14.21 12.56 -2.50
N VAL A 86 13.84 13.74 -3.00
CA VAL A 86 13.04 13.88 -4.22
C VAL A 86 13.59 15.08 -4.99
N ASN A 87 13.94 14.88 -6.26
CA ASN A 87 14.45 15.97 -7.09
C ASN A 87 13.35 16.98 -7.48
N GLU A 88 12.12 16.49 -7.70
CA GLU A 88 10.91 17.31 -7.92
C GLU A 88 9.79 16.78 -7.02
N ASP A 89 9.02 17.65 -6.36
CA ASP A 89 7.96 17.21 -5.46
C ASP A 89 6.88 16.40 -6.21
N ASP A 90 6.98 15.08 -6.11
CA ASP A 90 6.06 14.10 -6.69
C ASP A 90 4.82 13.87 -5.82
N GLY A 91 4.83 14.41 -4.60
CA GLY A 91 3.79 14.18 -3.59
C GLY A 91 3.57 12.70 -3.25
N LEU A 92 4.55 11.83 -3.48
CA LEU A 92 4.54 10.42 -3.07
C LEU A 92 5.06 10.29 -1.64
N SER A 93 4.73 9.21 -0.94
CA SER A 93 5.26 8.89 0.39
C SER A 93 6.69 8.35 0.35
N GLY A 94 7.15 7.86 -0.82
CA GLY A 94 8.45 7.23 -0.97
C GLY A 94 8.43 5.70 -0.79
N ILE A 95 7.30 5.12 -0.40
CA ILE A 95 7.08 3.68 -0.38
C ILE A 95 5.90 3.34 -1.29
N SER A 96 6.05 2.28 -2.07
CA SER A 96 5.05 1.85 -3.03
C SER A 96 4.61 0.41 -2.81
N ILE A 97 3.42 0.11 -3.29
CA ILE A 97 2.87 -1.24 -3.35
C ILE A 97 2.52 -1.55 -4.82
N ALA A 98 2.72 -2.78 -5.26
CA ALA A 98 2.38 -3.14 -6.64
C ALA A 98 0.86 -3.01 -6.83
N ALA A 99 0.44 -2.33 -7.90
CA ALA A 99 -0.96 -2.25 -8.31
C ALA A 99 -1.35 -3.57 -8.97
N LEU A 100 -1.60 -4.59 -8.15
CA LEU A 100 -1.83 -5.94 -8.65
C LEU A 100 -3.10 -6.03 -9.49
N ASN A 101 -2.94 -6.37 -10.78
CA ASN A 101 -4.04 -6.91 -11.56
C ASN A 101 -4.29 -8.38 -11.18
N LYS A 102 -5.49 -8.89 -11.47
CA LYS A 102 -5.89 -10.27 -11.10
C LYS A 102 -4.93 -11.35 -11.64
N ALA A 103 -4.31 -11.12 -12.80
CA ALA A 103 -3.38 -12.04 -13.44
C ALA A 103 -2.01 -12.13 -12.74
N ARG A 104 -1.64 -11.13 -11.93
CA ARG A 104 -0.34 -11.07 -11.26
C ARG A 104 -0.38 -11.37 -9.77
N ILE A 105 -1.57 -11.37 -9.16
CA ILE A 105 -1.78 -11.83 -7.78
C ILE A 105 -1.18 -13.23 -7.57
N GLU A 106 -1.36 -14.14 -8.53
CA GLU A 106 -0.79 -15.50 -8.51
C GLU A 106 0.75 -15.49 -8.51
N ALA A 107 1.37 -14.55 -9.23
CA ALA A 107 2.82 -14.42 -9.28
C ALA A 107 3.42 -13.83 -8.00
N TYR A 108 2.63 -13.17 -7.15
CA TYR A 108 3.11 -12.57 -5.89
C TYR A 108 2.56 -13.24 -4.63
N TRP A 109 1.74 -14.30 -4.77
CA TRP A 109 1.16 -15.04 -3.65
C TRP A 109 2.18 -15.69 -2.70
N HIS A 110 3.41 -15.91 -3.16
CA HIS A 110 4.49 -16.44 -2.33
C HIS A 110 5.20 -15.35 -1.50
N LEU A 111 4.96 -14.06 -1.78
CA LEU A 111 5.48 -12.97 -0.95
C LEU A 111 4.57 -12.81 0.26
N SER A 112 5.17 -12.83 1.46
CA SER A 112 4.43 -12.78 2.72
C SER A 112 3.55 -11.54 2.90
N LEU A 113 3.75 -10.51 2.09
CA LEU A 113 2.93 -9.29 2.06
C LEU A 113 1.58 -9.53 1.36
N TYR A 114 1.53 -10.38 0.33
CA TYR A 114 0.32 -10.61 -0.47
C TYR A 114 -0.42 -11.89 -0.10
N CYS A 115 0.17 -12.78 0.70
CA CYS A 115 -0.52 -13.92 1.29
C CYS A 115 -1.80 -13.52 2.04
N ASP A 116 -1.85 -12.29 2.58
CA ASP A 116 -2.96 -11.78 3.38
C ASP A 116 -4.00 -10.97 2.56
N PHE A 117 -3.81 -10.75 1.24
CA PHE A 117 -4.70 -9.94 0.39
C PHE A 117 -5.23 -10.71 -0.83
N TYR A 118 -6.56 -10.89 -0.91
CA TYR A 118 -7.26 -11.27 -2.15
C TYR A 118 -7.87 -10.01 -2.77
N LEU A 119 -7.23 -9.47 -3.82
CA LEU A 119 -7.78 -8.35 -4.60
C LEU A 119 -8.62 -8.91 -5.76
N HIS A 120 -9.95 -9.03 -5.61
CA HIS A 120 -10.80 -9.26 -6.77
C HIS A 120 -11.33 -7.96 -7.38
N LYS A 121 -10.94 -7.75 -8.65
CA LYS A 121 -11.36 -6.73 -9.59
C LYS A 121 -10.99 -5.30 -9.22
N LEU A 122 -9.86 -4.83 -9.79
CA LEU A 122 -9.71 -3.43 -10.10
C LEU A 122 -10.74 -3.06 -11.19
N PRO A 123 -11.45 -1.93 -11.07
CA PRO A 123 -12.27 -1.45 -12.15
C PRO A 123 -11.38 -1.24 -13.37
N ILE A 124 -11.68 -1.97 -14.44
CA ILE A 124 -11.09 -1.75 -15.75
C ILE A 124 -11.69 -0.42 -16.23
N GLN A 125 -10.85 0.60 -16.41
CA GLN A 125 -11.13 1.74 -17.27
C GLN A 125 -10.34 1.55 -18.55
#